data_AF-T0Y0W0-F1
#
_entry.id   AF-T0Y0W0-F1
#
_cell.length_a   1.000
_cell.length_b   1.000
_cell.length_c   1.000
_cell.angle_alpha   90.00
_cell.angle_beta   90.00
_cell.angle_gamma   90.00
#
_symmetry.space_group_name_H-M   'P 1'
#
loop_
_entity.id
_entity.type
_entity.pdbx_description
1 polymer ?
#
loop_
_entity_poly.entity_id
_entity_poly.type
_entity_poly.pdbx_seq_one_letter_code
_entity_poly.pdbx_strand_id
1 'polypeptide(L)'
;FSQALERWRVLFDATRTQMAMADQLVKSHTASNRERQNAQRRYGDAARQYAVLLKTGNTQNADFYSYRYLASQGFLPGYNFPRLPLMAWIPARGGTGHGKDDEGSMVSRPRFLALSEFGPRSLIYHQGRMYRVVRAKLNVGSADHISGNSTLATIASRVCGQCGYGHLGEPGASEPLAER
;
A
#
# COMPACT_ATOMS: atom_id res chain seq x y z
N PHE A 1 0.20 7.14 21.22
CA PHE A 1 1.53 7.03 20.57
C PHE A 1 1.66 5.79 19.69
N SER A 2 1.63 4.57 20.24
CA SER A 2 1.90 3.34 19.46
C SER A 2 1.02 3.16 18.20
N GLN A 3 -0.27 3.53 18.27
CA GLN A 3 -1.20 3.42 17.14
C GLN A 3 -0.77 4.24 15.92
N ALA A 4 -0.10 5.39 16.11
CA ALA A 4 0.41 6.21 15.01
C ALA A 4 1.53 5.49 14.23
N LEU A 5 2.24 4.55 14.85
CA LEU A 5 3.28 3.78 14.18
C LEU A 5 2.74 2.53 13.47
N GLU A 6 1.47 2.19 13.65
CA GLU A 6 0.90 0.93 13.19
C GLU A 6 0.96 0.80 11.66
N ARG A 7 0.67 1.87 10.94
CA ARG A 7 0.76 1.88 9.48
C ARG A 7 2.17 1.57 8.97
N TRP A 8 3.19 2.14 9.60
CA TRP A 8 4.58 1.87 9.27
C TRP A 8 4.95 0.42 9.59
N ARG A 9 4.52 -0.12 10.75
CA ARG A 9 4.75 -1.53 11.11
C ARG A 9 4.15 -2.49 10.10
N VAL A 10 2.88 -2.30 9.73
CA VAL A 10 2.22 -3.15 8.74
C VAL A 10 2.94 -3.07 7.38
N LEU A 11 3.37 -1.87 6.97
CA LEU A 11 4.09 -1.70 5.71
C LEU A 11 5.48 -2.37 5.75
N PHE A 12 6.16 -2.26 6.89
CA PHE A 12 7.45 -2.90 7.16
C PHE A 12 7.33 -4.42 7.10
N ASP A 13 6.40 -5.00 7.85
CA ASP A 13 6.16 -6.45 7.89
C ASP A 13 5.75 -6.98 6.51
N ALA A 14 4.83 -6.30 5.82
CA ALA A 14 4.42 -6.68 4.47
C ALA A 14 5.60 -6.66 3.48
N THR A 15 6.52 -5.71 3.61
CA THR A 15 7.71 -5.63 2.74
C THR A 15 8.69 -6.76 3.05
N ARG A 16 8.89 -7.09 4.34
CA ARG A 16 9.72 -8.22 4.77
C ARG A 16 9.17 -9.55 4.27
N THR A 17 7.85 -9.76 4.36
CA THR A 17 7.18 -10.95 3.83
C THR A 17 7.35 -11.06 2.32
N GLN A 18 7.23 -9.94 1.58
CA GLN A 18 7.49 -9.92 0.13
C GLN A 18 8.92 -10.32 -0.23
N MET A 19 9.92 -9.84 0.53
CA MET A 19 11.31 -10.23 0.34
C MET A 19 11.49 -11.72 0.57
N ALA A 20 10.95 -12.26 1.66
CA ALA A 20 11.04 -13.70 1.97
C ALA A 20 10.38 -14.58 0.89
N MET A 21 9.18 -14.21 0.42
CA MET A 21 8.48 -14.93 -0.65
C MET A 21 9.28 -14.92 -1.97
N ALA A 22 9.89 -13.78 -2.32
CA ALA A 22 10.70 -13.67 -3.52
C ALA A 22 11.99 -14.50 -3.41
N ASP A 23 12.68 -14.44 -2.27
CA ASP A 23 13.90 -15.19 -2.01
C ASP A 23 13.67 -16.72 -2.07
N GLN A 24 12.56 -17.20 -1.49
CA GLN A 24 12.15 -18.60 -1.62
C GLN A 24 11.99 -19.05 -3.08
N LEU A 25 11.41 -18.20 -3.93
CA LEU A 25 11.21 -18.52 -5.34
C LEU A 25 12.52 -18.49 -6.14
N VAL A 26 13.44 -17.58 -5.80
CA VAL A 26 14.79 -17.52 -6.40
C VAL A 26 15.57 -18.80 -6.08
N LYS A 27 15.48 -19.28 -4.84
CA LYS A 27 16.16 -20.50 -4.36
C LYS A 27 15.49 -21.80 -4.81
N SER A 28 14.26 -21.74 -5.33
CA SER A 28 13.51 -22.94 -5.73
C SER A 28 14.16 -23.67 -6.91
N HIS A 29 14.35 -24.97 -6.76
CA HIS A 29 14.86 -25.85 -7.82
C HIS A 29 13.82 -26.11 -8.92
N THR A 30 12.53 -25.98 -8.63
CA THR A 30 11.43 -26.23 -9.58
C THR A 30 11.06 -25.00 -10.41
N ALA A 31 11.52 -23.81 -10.01
CA ALA A 31 11.22 -22.57 -10.72
C ALA A 31 11.99 -22.47 -12.05
N SER A 32 11.28 -22.03 -13.10
CA SER A 32 11.89 -21.74 -14.39
C SER A 32 12.86 -20.54 -14.31
N ASN A 33 13.77 -20.42 -15.28
CA ASN A 33 14.68 -19.28 -15.38
C ASN A 33 13.95 -17.93 -15.42
N ARG A 34 12.80 -17.88 -16.12
CA ARG A 34 11.96 -16.67 -16.21
C ARG A 34 11.36 -16.32 -14.85
N GLU A 35 10.86 -17.32 -14.12
CA GLU A 35 10.30 -17.12 -12.77
C GLU A 35 11.35 -16.65 -11.78
N ARG A 36 12.55 -17.24 -11.80
CA ARG A 36 13.68 -16.78 -10.96
C ARG A 36 14.09 -15.35 -11.28
N GLN A 37 14.20 -14.98 -12.56
CA GLN A 37 14.51 -13.60 -12.94
C GLN A 37 13.44 -12.61 -12.47
N ASN A 38 12.16 -12.97 -12.58
CA ASN A 38 11.06 -12.14 -12.09
C ASN A 38 11.12 -12.02 -10.55
N ALA A 39 11.39 -13.10 -9.84
CA ALA A 39 11.54 -13.07 -8.39
C ALA A 39 12.73 -12.23 -7.93
N GLN A 40 13.86 -12.32 -8.61
CA GLN A 40 15.04 -11.49 -8.34
C GLN A 40 14.72 -10.00 -8.47
N ARG A 41 13.97 -9.60 -9.51
CA ARG A 41 13.52 -8.21 -9.67
C ARG A 41 12.59 -7.78 -8.53
N ARG A 42 11.62 -8.62 -8.17
CA ARG A 42 10.68 -8.36 -7.07
C ARG A 42 11.40 -8.24 -5.72
N TYR A 43 12.41 -9.06 -5.49
CA TYR A 43 13.26 -8.97 -4.31
C TYR A 43 14.00 -7.63 -4.29
N GLY A 44 14.64 -7.24 -5.40
CA GLY A 44 15.33 -5.95 -5.51
C GLY A 44 14.41 -4.75 -5.27
N ASP A 45 13.19 -4.78 -5.80
CA ASP A 45 12.17 -3.74 -5.55
C ASP A 45 11.78 -3.68 -4.07
N ALA A 46 11.50 -4.83 -3.46
CA ALA A 46 11.12 -4.90 -2.05
C ALA A 46 12.27 -4.49 -1.12
N ALA A 47 13.52 -4.82 -1.46
CA ALA A 47 14.71 -4.39 -0.72
C ALA A 47 14.90 -2.87 -0.79
N ARG A 48 14.66 -2.23 -1.94
CA ARG A 48 14.67 -0.77 -2.06
C ARG A 48 13.54 -0.13 -1.25
N GLN A 49 12.33 -0.68 -1.31
CA GLN A 49 11.22 -0.23 -0.47
C GLN A 49 11.58 -0.32 1.03
N TYR A 50 12.18 -1.43 1.44
CA TYR A 50 12.64 -1.66 2.82
C TYR A 50 13.69 -0.63 3.25
N ALA A 51 14.66 -0.34 2.38
CA ALA A 51 15.68 0.67 2.65
C ALA A 51 15.07 2.08 2.84
N VAL A 52 14.05 2.44 2.05
CA VAL A 52 13.33 3.72 2.22
C VAL A 52 12.62 3.81 3.56
N LEU A 53 12.03 2.71 4.05
CA LEU A 53 11.36 2.66 5.35
C LEU A 53 12.32 2.80 6.55
N LEU A 54 13.58 2.42 6.36
CA LEU A 54 14.64 2.51 7.38
C LEU A 54 15.46 3.80 7.28
N LYS A 55 15.33 4.57 6.20
CA LYS A 55 16.17 5.73 5.94
C LYS A 55 15.90 6.82 6.99
N THR A 56 16.88 7.08 7.84
CA THR A 56 16.86 8.14 8.88
C THR A 56 17.23 9.53 8.33
N GLY A 57 17.08 9.74 7.02
CA GLY A 57 17.58 10.93 6.31
C GLY A 57 16.57 12.07 6.19
N ASN A 58 17.04 13.29 6.41
CA ASN A 58 16.29 14.56 6.34
C ASN A 58 16.04 15.03 4.89
N THR A 59 15.43 14.19 4.06
CA THR A 59 14.74 14.71 2.88
C THR A 59 13.41 15.27 3.37
N GLN A 60 13.32 16.59 3.49
CA GLN A 60 12.13 17.33 3.94
C GLN A 60 10.81 16.92 3.23
N ASN A 61 10.92 16.30 2.05
CA ASN A 61 9.81 15.80 1.24
C ASN A 61 9.60 14.28 1.30
N ALA A 62 10.34 13.53 2.11
CA ALA A 62 10.10 12.11 2.29
C ALA A 62 8.88 11.87 3.18
N ASP A 63 7.97 11.02 2.71
CA ASP A 63 6.75 10.68 3.44
C ASP A 63 7.03 9.95 4.77
N PHE A 64 8.24 9.40 4.96
CA PHE A 64 8.69 8.76 6.20
C PHE A 64 9.56 9.65 7.10
N TYR A 65 9.73 10.94 6.77
CA TYR A 65 10.34 11.88 7.71
C TYR A 65 9.50 11.95 8.99
N SER A 66 10.11 11.71 10.15
CA SER A 66 9.40 11.45 11.42
C SER A 66 8.30 12.44 11.74
N TYR A 67 8.56 13.74 11.59
CA TYR A 67 7.57 14.79 11.88
C TYR A 67 6.40 14.75 10.88
N ARG A 68 6.69 14.64 9.59
CA ARG A 68 5.68 14.56 8.52
C ARG A 68 4.87 13.27 8.60
N TYR A 69 5.51 12.16 8.93
CA TYR A 69 4.85 10.89 9.16
C TYR A 69 3.89 11.02 10.35
N LEU A 70 4.35 11.43 11.54
CA LEU A 70 3.48 11.56 12.73
C LEU A 70 2.33 12.55 12.53
N ALA A 71 2.60 13.67 11.85
CA ALA A 71 1.58 14.59 11.37
C ALA A 71 0.51 13.89 10.53
N SER A 72 0.91 13.13 9.51
CA SER A 72 -0.01 12.40 8.64
C SER A 72 -0.82 11.33 9.37
N GLN A 73 -0.32 10.82 10.50
CA GLN A 73 -1.00 9.85 11.36
C GLN A 73 -1.91 10.51 12.40
N GLY A 74 -2.05 11.83 12.40
CA GLY A 74 -2.88 12.57 13.36
C GLY A 74 -2.33 12.55 14.79
N PHE A 75 -1.03 12.29 14.96
CA PHE A 75 -0.41 12.26 16.30
C PHE A 75 -0.13 13.67 16.84
N LEU A 76 0.10 14.65 15.97
CA LEU A 76 0.46 16.01 16.37
C LEU A 76 -0.78 16.88 16.58
N PRO A 77 -0.99 17.46 17.78
CA PRO A 77 -2.14 18.32 18.05
C PRO A 77 -2.07 19.62 17.24
N GLY A 78 -3.20 20.05 16.69
CA GLY A 78 -3.30 21.29 15.89
C GLY A 78 -2.77 21.19 14.47
N TYR A 79 -2.24 20.04 14.05
CA TYR A 79 -1.68 19.84 12.72
C TYR A 79 -2.57 18.88 11.91
N ASN A 80 -3.57 19.44 11.22
CA ASN A 80 -4.62 18.68 10.56
C ASN A 80 -4.29 18.52 9.07
N PHE A 81 -3.49 17.51 8.72
CA PHE A 81 -3.31 17.14 7.31
C PHE A 81 -4.63 16.57 6.75
N PRO A 82 -5.00 16.87 5.49
CA PRO A 82 -6.09 16.18 4.79
C PRO A 82 -5.96 14.67 5.00
N ARG A 83 -7.10 14.00 5.27
CA ARG A 83 -7.20 12.58 5.69
C ARG A 83 -6.07 11.71 5.11
N LEU A 84 -5.45 10.90 5.98
CA LEU A 84 -4.42 9.89 5.70
C LEU A 84 -4.30 9.53 4.20
N PRO A 85 -3.31 10.08 3.47
CA PRO A 85 -3.14 9.79 2.05
C PRO A 85 -2.85 8.30 1.85
N LEU A 86 -3.30 7.74 0.74
CA LEU A 86 -2.86 6.40 0.33
C LEU A 86 -1.49 6.51 -0.31
N MET A 87 -0.70 5.43 -0.22
CA MET A 87 0.66 5.41 -0.75
C MET A 87 0.84 4.24 -1.71
N ALA A 88 1.60 4.47 -2.78
CA ALA A 88 2.01 3.45 -3.74
C ALA A 88 3.54 3.44 -3.88
N TRP A 89 4.12 2.24 -3.94
CA TRP A 89 5.52 2.05 -4.30
C TRP A 89 5.64 1.99 -5.83
N ILE A 90 6.44 2.87 -6.40
CA ILE A 90 6.76 2.88 -7.83
C ILE A 90 8.18 2.36 -7.97
N PRO A 91 8.37 1.18 -8.58
CA PRO A 91 9.70 0.62 -8.74
C PRO A 91 10.51 1.46 -9.73
N ALA A 92 11.79 1.62 -9.44
CA ALA A 92 12.73 2.12 -10.44
C ALA A 92 12.80 1.16 -11.62
N ARG A 93 13.01 1.73 -12.81
CA ARG A 93 13.30 0.92 -13.99
C ARG A 93 14.69 1.31 -14.48
N GLY A 94 15.58 0.31 -14.47
CA GLY A 94 16.95 0.40 -14.95
C GLY A 94 17.03 0.83 -16.40
N GLY A 95 17.08 2.14 -16.59
CA GLY A 95 17.60 2.79 -17.78
C GLY A 95 19.04 3.23 -17.50
N THR A 96 19.83 3.43 -18.54
CA THR A 96 21.27 3.74 -18.53
C THR A 96 21.66 5.08 -17.88
N GLY A 97 20.74 5.75 -17.19
CA GLY A 97 20.99 7.02 -16.52
C GLY A 97 21.23 6.79 -15.03
N HIS A 98 22.48 6.90 -14.60
CA HIS A 98 22.85 6.98 -13.18
C HIS A 98 22.25 8.27 -12.58
N GLY A 99 21.10 8.17 -11.93
CA GLY A 99 20.41 9.29 -11.32
C GLY A 99 19.53 8.86 -10.15
N LYS A 100 19.12 9.84 -9.34
CA LYS A 100 18.26 9.68 -8.15
C LYS A 100 16.91 8.99 -8.43
N ASP A 101 16.52 8.89 -9.70
CA ASP A 101 15.31 8.22 -10.18
C ASP A 101 15.43 6.68 -10.25
N ASP A 102 16.61 6.12 -9.96
CA ASP A 102 16.86 4.67 -10.01
C ASP A 102 16.66 3.95 -8.66
N GLU A 103 16.30 4.68 -7.60
CA GLU A 103 16.04 4.12 -6.25
C GLU A 103 14.58 3.66 -6.03
N GLY A 104 13.67 4.00 -6.95
CA GLY A 104 12.23 3.83 -6.76
C GLY A 104 11.67 4.88 -5.78
N SER A 105 10.38 5.18 -5.88
CA SER A 105 9.78 6.26 -5.11
C SER A 105 8.47 5.83 -4.45
N MET A 106 8.22 6.36 -3.25
CA MET A 106 6.91 6.30 -2.63
C MET A 106 6.10 7.51 -3.09
N VAL A 107 4.88 7.27 -3.59
CA VAL A 107 3.97 8.34 -4.01
C VAL A 107 2.76 8.35 -3.09
N SER A 108 2.54 9.47 -2.42
CA SER A 108 1.35 9.74 -1.62
C SER A 108 0.30 10.51 -2.42
N ARG A 109 -0.97 10.08 -2.30
CA ARG A 109 -2.13 10.71 -2.94
C ARG A 109 -3.28 10.86 -1.94
N PRO A 110 -4.06 11.96 -1.99
CA PRO A 110 -5.28 12.10 -1.21
C PRO A 110 -6.22 10.92 -1.47
N ARG A 111 -6.87 10.41 -0.42
CA ARG A 111 -7.64 9.16 -0.49
C ARG A 111 -8.68 9.12 -1.61
N PHE A 112 -9.40 10.21 -1.86
CA PHE A 112 -10.42 10.28 -2.90
C PHE A 112 -9.87 10.01 -4.30
N LEU A 113 -8.75 10.64 -4.64
CA LEU A 113 -8.05 10.42 -5.92
C LEU A 113 -7.34 9.06 -5.94
N ALA A 114 -6.74 8.68 -4.82
CA ALA A 114 -5.94 7.48 -4.75
C ALA A 114 -6.75 6.18 -4.87
N LEU A 115 -8.04 6.18 -4.48
CA LEU A 115 -8.89 4.99 -4.63
C LEU A 115 -9.11 4.62 -6.09
N SER A 116 -9.23 5.61 -6.99
CA SER A 116 -9.31 5.36 -8.43
C SER A 116 -7.92 5.18 -9.05
N GLU A 117 -6.91 5.95 -8.63
CA GLU A 117 -5.54 5.87 -9.20
C GLU A 117 -4.78 4.59 -8.80
N PHE A 118 -4.95 4.11 -7.56
CA PHE A 118 -4.21 2.96 -7.01
C PHE A 118 -5.04 1.67 -7.00
N GLY A 119 -6.20 1.68 -7.64
CA GLY A 119 -7.03 0.49 -7.83
C GLY A 119 -6.36 -0.56 -8.75
N PRO A 120 -6.75 -1.84 -8.66
CA PRO A 120 -6.27 -2.87 -9.59
C PRO A 120 -6.50 -2.46 -11.05
N ARG A 121 -5.48 -2.63 -11.89
CA ARG A 121 -5.46 -2.28 -13.33
C ARG A 121 -5.50 -0.78 -13.65
N SER A 122 -5.55 0.10 -12.65
CA SER A 122 -5.40 1.55 -12.86
C SER A 122 -4.00 1.90 -13.39
N LEU A 123 -3.92 3.06 -14.06
CA LEU A 123 -2.68 3.59 -14.62
C LEU A 123 -2.20 4.77 -13.76
N ILE A 124 -0.93 4.72 -13.34
CA ILE A 124 -0.27 5.77 -12.57
C ILE A 124 0.76 6.43 -13.46
N TYR A 125 0.65 7.75 -13.68
CA TYR A 125 1.70 8.53 -14.32
C TYR A 125 2.65 9.10 -13.26
N HIS A 126 3.94 8.81 -13.37
CA HIS A 126 4.96 9.31 -12.47
C HIS A 126 6.29 9.52 -13.20
N GLN A 127 6.87 10.71 -13.06
CA GLN A 127 8.17 11.08 -13.65
C GLN A 127 8.30 10.74 -15.14
N GLY A 128 7.31 11.14 -15.96
CA GLY A 128 7.36 10.90 -17.41
C GLY A 128 6.95 9.49 -17.84
N ARG A 129 6.54 8.61 -16.90
CA ARG A 129 6.31 7.19 -17.16
C ARG A 129 4.94 6.74 -16.67
N MET A 130 4.38 5.76 -17.37
CA MET A 130 3.12 5.11 -17.03
C MET A 130 3.35 3.74 -16.40
N TYR A 131 2.72 3.49 -15.26
CA TYR A 131 2.75 2.23 -14.53
C TYR A 131 1.34 1.65 -14.42
N ARG A 132 1.19 0.34 -14.56
CA ARG A 132 -0.08 -0.35 -14.31
C ARG A 132 -0.06 -0.99 -12.93
N VAL A 133 -1.10 -0.73 -12.14
CA VAL A 133 -1.27 -1.37 -10.84
C VAL A 133 -1.62 -2.84 -11.04
N VAL A 134 -0.74 -3.73 -10.58
CA VAL A 134 -0.95 -5.19 -10.68
C VAL A 134 -1.44 -5.82 -9.37
N ARG A 135 -1.22 -5.15 -8.24
CA ARG A 135 -1.52 -5.68 -6.90
C ARG A 135 -1.65 -4.53 -5.91
N ALA A 136 -2.61 -4.63 -4.99
CA ALA A 136 -2.80 -3.68 -3.91
C ALA A 136 -2.52 -4.33 -2.54
N LYS A 137 -1.89 -3.59 -1.62
CA LYS A 137 -1.75 -3.97 -0.21
C LYS A 137 -2.95 -3.37 0.54
N LEU A 138 -3.89 -4.19 0.99
CA LEU A 138 -5.06 -3.73 1.73
C LEU A 138 -4.89 -4.07 3.20
N ASN A 139 -4.97 -3.05 4.05
CA ASN A 139 -4.86 -3.21 5.50
C ASN A 139 -6.25 -3.34 6.11
N VAL A 140 -6.85 -4.53 6.01
CA VAL A 140 -7.92 -4.99 6.92
C VAL A 140 -7.87 -6.53 6.92
N GLY A 141 -7.38 -7.14 8.00
CA GLY A 141 -7.63 -8.56 8.34
C GLY A 141 -7.05 -9.67 7.45
N SER A 142 -6.67 -9.41 6.21
CA SER A 142 -6.16 -10.42 5.28
C SER A 142 -4.73 -10.08 4.84
N ALA A 143 -3.79 -10.94 5.21
CA ALA A 143 -2.41 -10.94 4.69
C ALA A 143 -2.33 -11.21 3.17
N ASP A 144 -3.47 -11.40 2.51
CA ASP A 144 -3.57 -11.65 1.09
C ASP A 144 -3.54 -10.36 0.30
N HIS A 145 -2.43 -10.21 -0.40
CA HIS A 145 -2.33 -9.26 -1.48
C HIS A 145 -3.40 -9.55 -2.57
N ILE A 146 -4.23 -8.56 -2.87
CA ILE A 146 -5.35 -8.70 -3.81
C ILE A 146 -4.86 -8.49 -5.25
N SER A 147 -5.05 -9.52 -6.07
CA SER A 147 -4.99 -9.47 -7.54
C SER A 147 -6.43 -9.42 -8.08
N GLY A 148 -6.63 -8.96 -9.32
CA GLY A 148 -7.96 -8.59 -9.87
C GLY A 148 -9.07 -9.66 -9.88
N ASN A 149 -8.83 -10.87 -9.36
CA ASN A 149 -9.81 -11.95 -9.20
C ASN A 149 -10.11 -12.32 -7.74
N SER A 150 -9.57 -11.63 -6.72
CA SER A 150 -9.91 -11.92 -5.32
C SER A 150 -11.15 -11.16 -4.86
N THR A 151 -12.08 -11.85 -4.19
CA THR A 151 -13.27 -11.27 -3.57
C THR A 151 -12.89 -10.52 -2.30
N LEU A 152 -13.21 -9.23 -2.25
CA LEU A 152 -13.05 -8.41 -1.03
C LEU A 152 -14.04 -8.87 0.04
N ALA A 153 -13.65 -8.80 1.30
CA ALA A 153 -14.61 -8.90 2.40
C ALA A 153 -15.58 -7.73 2.30
N THR A 154 -16.84 -8.03 1.95
CA THR A 154 -17.93 -7.06 1.91
C THR A 154 -18.70 -7.10 3.23
N ILE A 155 -19.11 -5.92 3.71
CA ILE A 155 -20.10 -5.79 4.77
C ILE A 155 -21.42 -5.36 4.14
N ALA A 156 -22.53 -5.99 4.56
CA ALA A 156 -23.86 -5.50 4.20
C ALA A 156 -24.17 -4.24 5.03
N SER A 157 -24.82 -3.24 4.43
CA SER A 157 -25.29 -2.07 5.17
C SER A 157 -26.70 -1.68 4.77
N ARG A 158 -27.44 -1.11 5.71
CA ARG A 158 -28.77 -0.52 5.47
C ARG A 158 -28.76 0.92 5.96
N VAL A 159 -29.39 1.81 5.21
CA VAL A 159 -29.53 3.23 5.56
C VAL A 159 -31.00 3.53 5.80
N CYS A 160 -31.32 4.11 6.96
CA CYS A 160 -32.68 4.49 7.30
C CYS A 160 -33.16 5.64 6.40
N GLY A 161 -34.29 5.46 5.71
CA GLY A 161 -34.88 6.48 4.85
C GLY A 161 -35.46 7.70 5.59
N GLN A 162 -35.73 7.60 6.89
CA GLN A 162 -36.27 8.72 7.69
C GLN A 162 -35.17 9.59 8.32
N CYS A 163 -34.11 9.00 8.87
CA CYS A 163 -33.08 9.74 9.61
C CYS A 163 -31.67 9.65 9.01
N GLY A 164 -31.45 8.81 8.00
CA GLY A 164 -30.15 8.64 7.34
C GLY A 164 -29.13 7.83 8.14
N TYR A 165 -29.51 7.24 9.29
CA TYR A 165 -28.60 6.40 10.07
C TYR A 165 -28.23 5.12 9.32
N GLY A 166 -26.93 4.80 9.28
CA GLY A 166 -26.38 3.64 8.58
C GLY A 166 -26.10 2.48 9.53
N HIS A 167 -26.87 1.40 9.42
CA HIS A 167 -26.63 0.13 10.10
C HIS A 167 -25.61 -0.68 9.29
N LEU A 168 -24.45 -0.93 9.89
CA LEU A 168 -23.37 -1.73 9.30
C LEU A 168 -23.44 -3.15 9.86
N GLY A 169 -23.51 -4.15 8.98
CA GLY A 169 -23.45 -5.56 9.36
C GLY A 169 -22.02 -6.06 9.51
N GLU A 170 -21.88 -7.29 10.01
CA GLU A 170 -20.58 -7.96 10.12
C GLU A 170 -20.12 -8.56 8.77
N PRO A 171 -18.80 -8.74 8.55
CA PRO A 171 -18.26 -9.32 7.33
C PRO A 171 -18.81 -10.73 7.08
N GLY A 172 -19.48 -10.94 5.94
CA GLY A 172 -20.06 -12.24 5.58
C GLY A 172 -21.39 -12.59 6.27
N ALA A 173 -21.95 -11.69 7.08
CA ALA A 173 -23.26 -11.86 7.69
C ALA A 173 -24.40 -11.41 6.75
N SER A 174 -25.61 -11.93 6.97
CA SER A 174 -26.84 -11.48 6.29
C SER A 174 -27.12 -10.01 6.57
N GLU A 175 -27.96 -9.37 5.73
CA GLU A 175 -28.34 -7.96 5.90
C GLU A 175 -28.73 -7.62 7.35
N PRO A 176 -28.26 -6.48 7.89
CA PRO A 176 -28.58 -6.08 9.25
C PRO A 176 -30.10 -6.03 9.45
N LEU A 177 -30.59 -6.76 10.47
CA LEU A 177 -32.01 -6.81 10.79
C LEU A 177 -32.50 -5.39 11.05
N ALA A 178 -33.65 -5.04 10.47
CA ALA A 178 -34.33 -3.80 10.81
C ALA A 178 -34.81 -3.95 12.25
N GLU A 179 -34.15 -3.29 13.20
CA GLU A 179 -34.82 -3.07 14.48
C GLU A 179 -36.08 -2.25 14.19
N ARG A 180 -37.21 -2.77 14.67
CA ARG A 180 -38.55 -2.20 14.52
C ARG A 180 -38.65 -0.85 15.21
#